data_AF-A0A836SL16-F1
#
_entry.id   AF-A0A836SL16-F1
#
_cell.length_a   1.000
_cell.length_b   1.000
_cell.length_c   1.000
_cell.angle_alpha   90.00
_cell.angle_beta   90.00
_cell.angle_gamma   90.00
#
_symmetry.space_group_name_H-M   'P 1'
#
loop_
_entity.id
_entity.type
_entity.pdbx_description
1 polymer ?
#
loop_
_entity_poly.entity_id
_entity_poly.type
_entity_poly.pdbx_seq_one_letter_code
_entity_poly.pdbx_strand_id
1 'polypeptide(L)'
;MRAKKKTRGSDFFAKNPVALFGVTEQNQQLIQIVQGGTPDKQGTWIHPYVAMNLAQWCSPMFAVMVSNWTFELLTKGSVSLDPKQNALLVQAKVDELDKLGVIGNAKQIALNNFIKAQFGYDALKIFGIESPVAEIQQALLIPTEIAKRIGLKSAKPVNVKLTELGLQTNHRDDKKRLYYELTDEGLKHAQYQDTGRKHNSGCSVRTIKWYESVLQFFQALPIPKVFKLT
;
A
#
# COMPACT_ATOMS: atom_id res chain seq x y z
N MET A 1 -1.16 1.86 -58.35
CA MET A 1 -0.97 0.90 -57.23
C MET A 1 0.39 1.18 -56.58
N ARG A 2 0.42 1.61 -55.31
CA ARG A 2 1.70 1.77 -54.56
C ARG A 2 1.51 1.12 -53.20
N ALA A 3 2.03 -0.10 -53.06
CA ALA A 3 1.87 -0.90 -51.85
C ALA A 3 2.65 -0.28 -50.68
N LYS A 4 1.95 0.05 -49.59
CA LYS A 4 2.56 0.43 -48.32
C LYS A 4 3.25 -0.82 -47.75
N LYS A 5 4.59 -0.84 -47.73
CA LYS A 5 5.35 -1.88 -47.02
C LYS A 5 5.12 -1.73 -45.51
N LYS A 6 4.34 -2.65 -44.93
CA LYS A 6 4.17 -2.79 -43.48
C LYS A 6 5.51 -3.31 -42.91
N THR A 7 6.24 -2.46 -42.21
CA THR A 7 7.51 -2.81 -41.54
C THR A 7 7.22 -3.75 -40.37
N ARG A 8 7.78 -4.97 -40.41
CA ARG A 8 7.59 -6.07 -39.43
C ARG A 8 8.05 -5.78 -37.99
N GLY A 9 8.46 -4.55 -37.67
CA GLY A 9 8.95 -4.17 -36.34
C GLY A 9 7.86 -3.76 -35.35
N SER A 10 6.65 -3.42 -35.81
CA SER A 10 5.55 -2.95 -34.94
C SER A 10 5.00 -4.02 -34.01
N ASP A 11 5.14 -5.30 -34.37
CA ASP A 11 4.40 -6.38 -33.73
C ASP A 11 5.12 -6.98 -32.50
N PHE A 12 6.40 -6.64 -32.28
CA PHE A 12 7.15 -7.12 -31.12
C PHE A 12 6.77 -6.38 -29.83
N PHE A 13 6.53 -5.06 -29.92
CA PHE A 13 6.18 -4.21 -28.78
C PHE A 13 4.75 -4.43 -28.26
N ALA A 14 3.85 -4.97 -29.09
CA ALA A 14 2.47 -5.24 -28.70
C ALA A 14 2.32 -6.42 -27.72
N LYS A 15 3.34 -7.28 -27.60
CA LYS A 15 3.25 -8.56 -26.86
C LYS A 15 3.92 -8.57 -25.48
N ASN A 16 4.56 -7.48 -25.05
CA ASN A 16 5.24 -7.41 -23.75
C ASN A 16 4.96 -6.07 -23.05
N PRO A 17 3.87 -5.97 -22.27
CA PRO A 17 3.56 -4.74 -21.54
C PRO A 17 4.37 -4.70 -20.24
N VAL A 18 5.67 -4.43 -20.33
CA VAL A 18 6.36 -3.83 -19.19
C VAL A 18 5.84 -2.40 -19.14
N ALA A 19 5.15 -2.04 -18.06
CA ALA A 19 4.53 -0.73 -17.87
C ALA A 19 5.57 0.38 -17.99
N LEU A 20 5.76 0.88 -19.20
CA LEU A 20 6.58 2.05 -19.48
C LEU A 20 5.77 3.28 -19.06
N PHE A 21 6.22 3.88 -17.97
CA PHE A 21 5.95 5.28 -17.67
C PHE A 21 6.17 6.13 -18.94
N GLY A 22 5.10 6.75 -19.45
CA GLY A 22 5.20 7.91 -20.34
C GLY A 22 5.37 7.66 -21.85
N VAL A 23 4.73 6.65 -22.43
CA VAL A 23 4.65 6.56 -23.91
C VAL A 23 3.44 7.34 -24.42
N THR A 24 3.60 8.64 -24.67
CA THR A 24 2.69 9.41 -25.53
C THR A 24 2.94 9.05 -27.00
N GLU A 25 1.98 9.24 -27.91
CA GLU A 25 2.08 8.85 -29.34
C GLU A 25 3.35 9.37 -30.07
N GLN A 26 4.00 10.42 -29.55
CA GLN A 26 5.29 10.93 -30.05
C GLN A 26 6.50 10.01 -29.75
N ASN A 27 6.41 9.10 -28.77
CA ASN A 27 7.48 8.17 -28.35
C ASN A 27 7.52 6.84 -29.13
N GLN A 28 6.79 6.72 -30.23
CA GLN A 28 6.88 5.55 -31.11
C GLN A 28 8.12 5.59 -32.04
N GLN A 29 8.79 6.74 -32.16
CA GLN A 29 9.94 6.89 -33.03
C GLN A 29 11.23 6.56 -32.28
N LEU A 30 11.98 5.58 -32.79
CA LEU A 30 13.27 5.13 -32.22
C LEU A 30 14.37 6.20 -32.28
N ILE A 31 14.24 7.14 -33.22
CA ILE A 31 15.12 8.29 -33.41
C ILE A 31 14.23 9.50 -33.67
N GLN A 32 14.43 10.57 -32.92
CA GLN A 32 13.75 11.86 -33.08
C GLN A 32 14.79 12.93 -33.40
N ILE A 33 14.57 13.70 -34.45
CA ILE A 33 15.43 14.82 -34.82
C ILE A 33 14.61 16.10 -34.56
N VAL A 34 15.04 16.88 -33.58
CA VAL A 34 14.41 18.17 -33.23
C VAL A 34 15.31 19.29 -33.74
N GLN A 35 14.86 20.01 -34.77
CA GLN A 35 15.56 21.15 -35.36
C GLN A 35 14.71 22.42 -35.24
N GLY A 36 15.30 23.49 -34.70
CA GLY A 36 14.59 24.75 -34.41
C GLY A 36 13.82 24.73 -33.08
N GLY A 37 13.30 25.90 -32.66
CA GLY A 37 12.59 26.07 -31.38
C GLY A 37 13.53 26.36 -30.19
N THR A 38 13.11 26.01 -28.97
CA THR A 38 13.90 26.21 -27.74
C THR A 38 15.26 25.50 -27.81
N PRO A 39 16.41 26.20 -27.68
CA PRO A 39 17.75 25.63 -27.84
C PRO A 39 17.99 24.35 -27.03
N ASP A 40 17.51 24.29 -25.79
CA ASP A 40 17.76 23.18 -24.87
C ASP A 40 17.10 21.85 -25.28
N LYS A 41 16.17 21.88 -26.24
CA LYS A 41 15.46 20.69 -26.73
C LYS A 41 15.88 20.28 -28.14
N GLN A 42 16.78 21.04 -28.77
CA GLN A 42 17.30 20.73 -30.09
C GLN A 42 18.31 19.58 -30.02
N GLY A 43 18.30 18.71 -31.02
CA GLY A 43 19.22 17.58 -31.09
C GLY A 43 18.60 16.31 -31.65
N THR A 44 19.43 15.27 -31.75
CA THR A 44 19.03 13.92 -32.12
C THR A 44 18.85 13.09 -30.85
N TRP A 45 17.61 12.73 -30.57
CA TRP A 45 17.23 11.92 -29.41
C TRP A 45 17.00 10.48 -29.87
N ILE A 46 17.59 9.52 -29.18
CA ILE A 46 17.55 8.11 -29.55
C ILE A 46 16.99 7.30 -28.38
N HIS A 47 16.12 6.34 -28.68
CA HIS A 47 15.59 5.43 -27.66
C HIS A 47 16.74 4.63 -26.99
N PRO A 48 16.74 4.44 -25.66
CA PRO A 48 17.86 3.81 -24.92
C PRO A 48 18.33 2.46 -25.49
N TYR A 49 17.41 1.59 -25.91
CA TYR A 49 17.75 0.30 -26.52
C TYR A 49 18.45 0.43 -27.88
N VAL A 50 18.12 1.44 -28.69
CA VAL A 50 18.79 1.68 -29.97
C VAL A 50 20.15 2.33 -29.75
N ALA A 51 20.26 3.21 -28.74
CA ALA A 51 21.54 3.76 -28.31
C ALA A 51 22.52 2.64 -27.89
N MET A 52 22.04 1.58 -27.23
CA MET A 52 22.87 0.41 -26.88
C MET A 52 23.42 -0.31 -28.11
N ASN A 53 22.62 -0.48 -29.15
CA ASN A 53 23.08 -1.10 -30.41
C ASN A 53 24.11 -0.23 -31.13
N LEU A 54 23.90 1.09 -31.14
CA LEU A 54 24.88 2.04 -31.67
C LEU A 54 26.20 1.99 -30.88
N ALA A 55 26.14 1.92 -29.55
CA ALA A 55 27.33 1.81 -28.71
C ALA A 55 28.12 0.52 -29.02
N GLN A 56 27.45 -0.61 -29.24
CA GLN A 56 28.08 -1.86 -29.68
C GLN A 56 28.73 -1.71 -31.07
N TRP A 57 28.08 -1.01 -32.00
CA TRP A 57 28.66 -0.75 -33.32
C TRP A 57 29.90 0.16 -33.26
N CYS A 58 29.87 1.20 -32.42
CA CYS A 58 30.97 2.15 -32.26
C CYS A 58 32.22 1.54 -31.58
N SER A 59 32.07 0.47 -30.79
CA SER A 59 33.18 -0.14 -30.03
C SER A 59 33.11 -1.67 -30.05
N PRO A 60 34.01 -2.35 -30.80
CA PRO A 60 34.08 -3.80 -30.82
C PRO A 60 34.32 -4.41 -29.43
N MET A 61 35.14 -3.76 -28.60
CA MET A 61 35.42 -4.21 -27.23
C MET A 61 34.15 -4.16 -26.35
N PHE A 62 33.35 -3.11 -26.50
CA PHE A 62 32.07 -2.98 -25.79
C PHE A 62 31.06 -4.03 -26.27
N ALA A 63 30.98 -4.28 -27.58
CA ALA A 63 30.13 -5.33 -28.14
C ALA A 63 30.45 -6.73 -27.58
N VAL A 64 31.74 -7.07 -27.46
CA VAL A 64 32.18 -8.32 -26.84
C VAL A 64 31.76 -8.38 -25.37
N MET A 65 31.90 -7.27 -24.62
CA MET A 65 31.48 -7.19 -23.21
C MET A 65 29.97 -7.43 -23.04
N VAL A 66 29.12 -6.77 -23.83
CA VAL A 66 27.66 -6.98 -23.80
C VAL A 66 27.30 -8.42 -24.16
N SER A 67 27.98 -9.00 -25.14
CA SER A 67 27.79 -10.40 -25.51
C SER A 67 28.16 -11.34 -24.36
N ASN A 68 29.28 -11.08 -23.66
CA ASN A 68 29.69 -11.87 -22.50
C ASN A 68 28.65 -11.84 -21.37
N TRP A 69 28.08 -10.67 -21.05
CA TRP A 69 27.00 -10.60 -20.06
C TRP A 69 25.76 -11.39 -20.51
N THR A 70 25.45 -11.36 -21.81
CA THR A 70 24.33 -12.13 -22.36
C THR A 70 24.58 -13.63 -22.23
N PHE A 71 25.78 -14.11 -22.56
CA PHE A 71 26.16 -15.51 -22.38
C PHE A 71 26.20 -15.92 -20.92
N GLU A 72 26.68 -15.05 -20.03
CA GLU A 72 26.66 -15.27 -18.59
C GLU A 72 25.23 -15.45 -18.08
N LEU A 73 24.27 -14.69 -18.60
CA LEU A 73 22.86 -14.83 -18.25
C LEU A 73 22.22 -16.10 -18.80
N LEU A 74 22.55 -16.47 -20.03
CA LEU A 74 22.08 -17.73 -20.63
C LEU A 74 22.62 -18.95 -19.88
N THR A 75 23.81 -18.86 -19.28
CA THR A 75 24.47 -19.97 -18.58
C THR A 75 24.15 -20.04 -17.09
N LYS A 76 24.17 -18.90 -16.39
CA LYS A 76 23.96 -18.82 -14.93
C LYS A 76 22.52 -18.48 -14.54
N GLY A 77 21.70 -17.98 -15.46
CA GLY A 77 20.26 -17.79 -15.28
C GLY A 77 19.83 -16.69 -14.31
N SER A 78 20.75 -15.85 -13.79
CA SER A 78 20.37 -14.78 -12.86
C SER A 78 21.27 -13.53 -12.98
N VAL A 79 20.64 -12.35 -12.93
CA VAL A 79 21.31 -11.08 -12.62
C VAL A 79 21.10 -10.85 -11.12
N SER A 80 22.16 -10.79 -10.32
CA SER A 80 22.06 -10.23 -8.97
C SER A 80 22.41 -8.75 -9.02
N LEU A 81 21.46 -7.89 -8.65
CA LEU A 81 21.79 -6.51 -8.27
C LEU A 81 22.70 -6.57 -7.02
N ASP A 82 23.67 -5.66 -6.93
CA ASP A 82 24.61 -5.61 -5.79
C ASP A 82 23.80 -5.63 -4.48
N PRO A 83 24.09 -6.54 -3.53
CA PRO A 83 23.45 -6.57 -2.23
C PRO A 83 23.41 -5.20 -1.55
N LYS A 84 24.43 -4.35 -1.76
CA LYS A 84 24.45 -2.97 -1.26
C LYS A 84 23.35 -2.11 -1.86
N GLN A 85 23.10 -2.24 -3.17
CA GLN A 85 22.03 -1.50 -3.86
C GLN A 85 20.64 -1.95 -3.42
N ASN A 86 20.46 -3.25 -3.16
CA ASN A 86 19.20 -3.77 -2.61
C ASN A 86 18.95 -3.24 -1.20
N ALA A 87 19.99 -3.23 -0.35
CA ALA A 87 19.89 -2.67 1.00
C ALA A 87 19.57 -1.16 0.98
N LEU A 88 20.22 -0.40 0.11
CA LEU A 88 19.94 1.03 -0.09
C LEU A 88 18.50 1.29 -0.52
N LEU A 89 17.98 0.49 -1.44
CA LEU A 89 16.62 0.62 -1.96
C LEU A 89 15.57 0.24 -0.91
N VAL A 90 15.81 -0.80 -0.12
CA VAL A 90 14.97 -1.16 1.02
C VAL A 90 14.98 -0.05 2.07
N GLN A 91 16.15 0.50 2.40
CA GLN A 91 16.27 1.60 3.37
C GLN A 91 15.54 2.86 2.89
N ALA A 92 15.68 3.23 1.61
CA ALA A 92 14.97 4.36 1.04
C ALA A 92 13.44 4.21 1.16
N LYS A 93 12.91 2.98 1.05
CA LYS A 93 11.49 2.70 1.25
C LYS A 93 11.07 2.75 2.71
N VAL A 94 11.94 2.35 3.64
CA VAL A 94 11.70 2.54 5.08
C VAL A 94 11.54 4.03 5.39
N ASP A 95 12.44 4.86 4.87
CA ASP A 95 12.41 6.33 5.07
C ASP A 95 11.17 6.97 4.44
N GLU A 96 10.73 6.48 3.28
CA GLU A 96 9.49 6.92 2.63
C GLU A 96 8.26 6.58 3.50
N LEU A 97 8.20 5.37 4.05
CA LEU A 97 7.13 4.96 4.96
C LEU A 97 7.11 5.78 6.26
N ASP A 98 8.28 6.13 6.79
CA ASP A 98 8.40 7.01 7.96
C ASP A 98 7.88 8.43 7.67
N LYS A 99 8.22 8.98 6.50
CA LYS A 99 7.69 10.28 6.06
C LYS A 99 6.17 10.25 5.86
N LEU A 100 5.61 9.11 5.48
CA LEU A 100 4.17 8.90 5.36
C LEU A 100 3.47 8.63 6.71
N GLY A 101 4.23 8.50 7.80
CA GLY A 101 3.69 8.21 9.12
C GLY A 101 3.11 6.79 9.26
N VAL A 102 3.56 5.83 8.44
CA VAL A 102 3.15 4.43 8.55
C VAL A 102 3.96 3.77 9.66
N ILE A 103 3.29 3.32 10.72
CA ILE A 103 3.95 2.82 11.94
C ILE A 103 3.58 1.34 12.18
N GLY A 104 4.42 0.64 12.95
CA GLY A 104 4.13 -0.68 13.51
C GLY A 104 3.96 -1.78 12.47
N ASN A 105 2.96 -2.64 12.69
CA ASN A 105 2.72 -3.80 11.82
C ASN A 105 2.34 -3.40 10.39
N ALA A 106 1.69 -2.25 10.20
CA ALA A 106 1.37 -1.74 8.87
C ALA A 106 2.65 -1.45 8.07
N LYS A 107 3.68 -0.90 8.73
CA LYS A 107 5.01 -0.66 8.12
C LYS A 107 5.68 -1.97 7.74
N GLN A 108 5.66 -2.96 8.63
CA GLN A 108 6.24 -4.29 8.38
C GLN A 108 5.56 -5.01 7.21
N ILE A 109 4.24 -4.99 7.15
CA ILE A 109 3.47 -5.61 6.06
C ILE A 109 3.73 -4.88 4.73
N ALA A 110 3.73 -3.55 4.73
CA ALA A 110 4.03 -2.75 3.54
C ALA A 110 5.44 -3.05 3.00
N LEU A 111 6.43 -3.12 3.90
CA LEU A 111 7.80 -3.43 3.54
C LEU A 111 7.95 -4.87 3.04
N ASN A 112 7.31 -5.85 3.68
CA ASN A 112 7.35 -7.24 3.23
C ASN A 112 6.71 -7.41 1.85
N ASN A 113 5.58 -6.74 1.61
CA ASN A 113 4.93 -6.74 0.29
C ASN A 113 5.81 -6.11 -0.77
N PHE A 114 6.51 -5.01 -0.44
CA PHE A 114 7.48 -4.40 -1.32
C PHE A 114 8.64 -5.34 -1.65
N ILE A 115 9.26 -5.96 -0.65
CA ILE A 115 10.37 -6.91 -0.82
C ILE A 115 9.91 -8.10 -1.69
N LYS A 116 8.71 -8.62 -1.46
CA LYS A 116 8.13 -9.70 -2.25
C LYS A 116 7.90 -9.31 -3.71
N ALA A 117 7.41 -8.10 -3.97
CA ALA A 117 7.20 -7.60 -5.32
C ALA A 117 8.51 -7.31 -6.07
N GLN A 118 9.51 -6.77 -5.36
CA GLN A 118 10.78 -6.34 -5.96
C GLN A 118 11.79 -7.49 -6.11
N PHE A 119 11.84 -8.41 -5.16
CA PHE A 119 12.88 -9.45 -5.07
C PHE A 119 12.33 -10.88 -5.11
N GLY A 120 11.00 -11.07 -5.12
CA GLY A 120 10.37 -12.38 -5.31
C GLY A 120 10.36 -13.29 -4.09
N TYR A 121 10.85 -12.84 -2.93
CA TYR A 121 10.84 -13.62 -1.69
C TYR A 121 10.12 -12.92 -0.55
N ASP A 122 9.60 -13.72 0.37
CA ASP A 122 8.85 -13.27 1.54
C ASP A 122 9.79 -13.22 2.75
N ALA A 123 10.25 -12.03 3.12
CA ALA A 123 11.25 -11.86 4.18
C ALA A 123 10.71 -12.38 5.52
N LEU A 124 9.45 -12.09 5.85
CA LEU A 124 8.84 -12.57 7.10
C LEU A 124 8.85 -14.10 7.17
N LYS A 125 8.51 -14.77 6.05
CA LYS A 125 8.56 -16.23 5.99
C LYS A 125 9.98 -16.79 6.11
N ILE A 126 10.98 -16.13 5.53
CA ILE A 126 12.40 -16.52 5.65
C ILE A 126 12.85 -16.46 7.12
N PHE A 127 12.42 -15.44 7.86
CA PHE A 127 12.74 -15.29 9.28
C PHE A 127 11.87 -16.16 10.21
N GLY A 128 10.96 -16.99 9.66
CA GLY A 128 10.05 -17.82 10.46
C GLY A 128 8.96 -17.02 11.20
N ILE A 129 8.72 -15.77 10.79
CA ILE A 129 7.70 -14.89 11.35
C ILE A 129 6.43 -15.04 10.50
N GLU A 130 5.64 -16.08 10.75
CA GLU A 130 4.41 -16.36 9.99
C GLU A 130 3.25 -15.42 10.39
N SER A 131 3.36 -14.74 11.53
CA SER A 131 2.38 -13.76 11.99
C SER A 131 3.08 -12.72 12.88
N PRO A 132 3.27 -11.48 12.41
CA PRO A 132 3.79 -10.42 13.27
C PRO A 132 2.83 -10.24 14.45
N VAL A 133 3.37 -10.28 15.67
CA VAL A 133 2.60 -10.08 16.90
C VAL A 133 1.91 -8.72 16.82
N ALA A 134 0.60 -8.66 17.02
CA ALA A 134 -0.12 -7.39 17.08
C ALA A 134 0.49 -6.51 18.19
N GLU A 135 0.88 -5.27 17.87
CA GLU A 135 1.36 -4.30 18.88
C GLU A 135 0.36 -4.13 20.03
N ILE A 136 -0.93 -4.28 19.73
CA ILE A 136 -2.01 -4.31 20.70
C ILE A 136 -2.55 -5.74 20.74
N GLN A 137 -2.19 -6.48 21.79
CA GLN A 137 -2.63 -7.86 22.04
C GLN A 137 -4.07 -7.95 22.59
N GLN A 138 -4.77 -6.82 22.72
CA GLN A 138 -6.15 -6.78 23.20
C GLN A 138 -7.13 -6.88 22.03
N ALA A 139 -8.24 -7.61 22.23
CA ALA A 139 -9.29 -7.64 21.25
C ALA A 139 -9.90 -6.24 21.04
N LEU A 140 -10.05 -5.84 19.78
CA LEU A 140 -10.74 -4.61 19.38
C LEU A 140 -12.23 -4.90 19.21
N LEU A 141 -13.04 -4.36 20.12
CA LEU A 141 -14.47 -4.63 20.22
C LEU A 141 -15.31 -3.48 19.67
N ILE A 142 -16.36 -3.85 18.95
CA ILE A 142 -17.44 -2.93 18.58
C ILE A 142 -18.47 -2.93 19.73
N PRO A 143 -19.24 -1.84 19.97
CA PRO A 143 -20.24 -1.79 21.05
C PRO A 143 -21.24 -2.97 21.10
N THR A 144 -21.53 -3.61 19.96
CA THR A 144 -22.35 -4.83 19.90
C THR A 144 -21.65 -6.07 20.46
N GLU A 145 -20.34 -6.18 20.31
CA GLU A 145 -19.52 -7.27 20.86
C GLU A 145 -19.31 -7.08 22.36
N ILE A 146 -19.10 -5.83 22.80
CA ILE A 146 -19.12 -5.46 24.22
C ILE A 146 -20.43 -5.93 24.85
N ALA A 147 -21.57 -5.57 24.24
CA ALA A 147 -22.89 -5.97 24.71
C ALA A 147 -23.02 -7.49 24.88
N LYS A 148 -22.58 -8.28 23.90
CA LYS A 148 -22.60 -9.75 23.99
C LYS A 148 -21.77 -10.26 25.16
N ARG A 149 -20.57 -9.71 25.39
CA ARG A 149 -19.66 -10.13 26.48
C ARG A 149 -20.22 -9.84 27.86
N ILE A 150 -21.00 -8.78 28.01
CA ILE A 150 -21.68 -8.41 29.27
C ILE A 150 -23.10 -8.99 29.40
N GLY A 151 -23.54 -9.83 28.44
CA GLY A 151 -24.86 -10.47 28.47
C GLY A 151 -26.04 -9.61 28.00
N LEU A 152 -25.78 -8.47 27.34
CA LEU A 152 -26.79 -7.61 26.74
C LEU A 152 -27.04 -7.94 25.27
N LYS A 153 -28.29 -7.74 24.81
CA LYS A 153 -28.71 -8.03 23.42
C LYS A 153 -28.50 -6.86 22.45
N SER A 154 -28.12 -5.68 22.95
CA SER A 154 -28.04 -4.45 22.15
C SER A 154 -26.85 -3.59 22.56
N ALA A 155 -26.29 -2.87 21.60
CA ALA A 155 -25.24 -1.86 21.82
C ALA A 155 -25.77 -0.57 22.47
N LYS A 156 -27.08 -0.33 22.46
CA LYS A 156 -27.67 0.93 22.96
C LYS A 156 -27.34 1.20 24.43
N PRO A 157 -27.49 0.23 25.37
CA PRO A 157 -27.15 0.44 26.78
C PRO A 157 -25.64 0.62 26.99
N VAL A 158 -24.82 -0.07 26.20
CA VAL A 158 -23.35 0.07 26.24
C VAL A 158 -22.96 1.51 25.89
N ASN A 159 -23.51 2.05 24.81
CA ASN A 159 -23.16 3.41 24.39
C ASN A 159 -23.63 4.48 25.38
N VAL A 160 -24.80 4.30 25.99
CA VAL A 160 -25.25 5.18 27.08
C VAL A 160 -24.24 5.15 28.22
N LYS A 161 -23.80 3.95 28.63
CA LYS A 161 -22.87 3.81 29.74
C LYS A 161 -21.49 4.39 29.45
N LEU A 162 -20.97 4.19 28.24
CA LEU A 162 -19.71 4.80 27.81
C LEU A 162 -19.78 6.34 27.83
N THR A 163 -20.96 6.91 27.53
CA THR A 163 -21.18 8.36 27.62
C THR A 163 -21.31 8.84 29.06
N GLU A 164 -21.99 8.08 29.94
CA GLU A 164 -22.04 8.36 31.38
C GLU A 164 -20.64 8.32 32.03
N LEU A 165 -19.78 7.39 31.59
CA LEU A 165 -18.40 7.27 32.04
C LEU A 165 -17.48 8.33 31.46
N GLY A 166 -17.97 9.22 30.59
CA GLY A 166 -17.16 10.26 29.96
C GLY A 166 -16.16 9.76 28.93
N LEU A 167 -16.26 8.49 28.50
CA LEU A 167 -15.35 7.88 27.50
C LEU A 167 -15.74 8.23 26.06
N GLN A 168 -17.01 8.58 25.81
CA GLN A 168 -17.46 9.03 24.48
C GLN A 168 -18.56 10.09 24.58
N THR A 169 -18.62 11.01 23.62
CA THR A 169 -19.73 11.94 23.44
C THR A 169 -20.68 11.44 22.37
N ASN A 170 -21.93 11.93 22.38
CA ASN A 170 -22.90 11.65 21.33
C ASN A 170 -23.30 12.95 20.63
N HIS A 171 -23.45 12.87 19.31
CA HIS A 171 -23.79 14.00 18.46
C HIS A 171 -24.83 13.57 17.42
N ARG A 172 -25.49 14.55 16.80
CA ARG A 172 -26.43 14.32 15.72
C ARG A 172 -25.99 15.10 14.50
N ASP A 173 -25.86 14.39 13.38
CA ASP A 173 -25.59 14.99 12.08
C ASP A 173 -26.83 15.75 11.57
N ASP A 174 -26.69 16.54 10.51
CA ASP A 174 -27.77 17.29 9.85
C ASP A 174 -28.91 16.35 9.41
N LYS A 175 -28.57 15.09 9.11
CA LYS A 175 -29.52 14.01 8.79
C LYS A 175 -30.16 13.37 10.03
N LYS A 176 -30.01 13.98 11.21
CA LYS A 176 -30.45 13.49 12.53
C LYS A 176 -29.91 12.09 12.89
N ARG A 177 -28.80 11.68 12.27
CA ARG A 177 -28.14 10.39 12.54
C ARG A 177 -27.23 10.56 13.74
N LEU A 178 -27.34 9.63 14.68
CA LEU A 178 -26.50 9.63 15.87
C LEU A 178 -25.10 9.13 15.51
N TYR A 179 -24.07 9.88 15.89
CA TYR A 179 -22.68 9.45 15.84
C TYR A 179 -22.00 9.71 17.18
N TYR A 180 -20.88 9.04 17.40
CA TYR A 180 -20.13 9.08 18.65
C TYR A 180 -18.71 9.52 18.37
N GLU A 181 -18.14 10.28 19.31
CA GLU A 181 -16.75 10.71 19.29
C GLU A 181 -16.08 10.33 20.61
N LEU A 182 -14.80 9.97 20.55
CA LEU A 182 -14.00 9.67 21.73
C LEU A 182 -13.59 10.96 22.44
N THR A 183 -13.67 10.95 23.76
CA THR A 183 -13.04 11.97 24.61
C THR A 183 -11.55 11.67 24.81
N ASP A 184 -10.81 12.58 25.44
CA ASP A 184 -9.40 12.37 25.79
C ASP A 184 -9.18 11.13 26.68
N GLU A 185 -10.15 10.81 27.54
CA GLU A 185 -10.13 9.59 28.36
C GLU A 185 -10.49 8.36 27.52
N GLY A 186 -11.46 8.50 26.61
CA GLY A 186 -11.84 7.45 25.66
C GLY A 186 -10.69 6.99 24.76
N LEU A 187 -9.82 7.91 24.31
CA LEU A 187 -8.66 7.62 23.47
C LEU A 187 -7.64 6.67 24.14
N LYS A 188 -7.64 6.59 25.47
CA LYS A 188 -6.78 5.62 26.19
C LYS A 188 -7.28 4.19 26.08
N HIS A 189 -8.58 4.02 25.85
CA HIS A 189 -9.28 2.74 25.86
C HIS A 189 -9.87 2.36 24.50
N ALA A 190 -9.70 3.18 23.46
CA ALA A 190 -10.24 2.97 22.13
C ALA A 190 -9.41 3.66 21.06
N GLN A 191 -9.57 3.19 19.83
CA GLN A 191 -8.96 3.79 18.65
C GLN A 191 -9.98 3.93 17.52
N TYR A 192 -9.77 4.93 16.68
CA TYR A 192 -10.49 5.05 15.42
C TYR A 192 -9.91 4.07 14.40
N GLN A 193 -10.78 3.38 13.68
CA GLN A 193 -10.43 2.61 12.51
C GLN A 193 -11.22 3.12 11.31
N ASP A 194 -10.52 3.54 10.26
CA ASP A 194 -11.15 3.84 8.97
C ASP A 194 -11.65 2.53 8.36
N THR A 195 -12.97 2.35 8.40
CA THR A 195 -13.61 1.24 7.69
C THR A 195 -13.77 1.63 6.23
N GLY A 196 -13.28 0.77 5.33
CA GLY A 196 -13.37 0.98 3.89
C GLY A 196 -14.79 1.29 3.41
N ARG A 197 -14.89 1.85 2.21
CA ARG A 197 -16.15 2.36 1.65
C ARG A 197 -17.18 1.24 1.50
N LYS A 198 -18.43 1.48 1.93
CA LYS A 198 -19.55 0.57 1.68
C LYS A 198 -20.14 0.70 0.27
N HIS A 199 -19.95 1.83 -0.43
CA HIS A 199 -20.33 2.05 -1.83
C HIS A 199 -19.46 3.13 -2.50
N ASN A 200 -19.47 3.18 -3.84
CA ASN A 200 -18.62 4.02 -4.72
C ASN A 200 -18.93 5.54 -4.69
N SER A 201 -19.57 6.06 -3.64
CA SER A 201 -19.91 7.47 -3.53
C SER A 201 -19.93 7.94 -2.07
N GLY A 202 -18.86 8.63 -1.65
CA GLY A 202 -18.83 9.46 -0.44
C GLY A 202 -18.01 8.93 0.74
N CYS A 203 -17.38 9.89 1.44
CA CYS A 203 -16.55 9.92 2.66
C CYS A 203 -16.20 8.59 3.38
N SER A 204 -14.94 8.47 3.82
CA SER A 204 -14.51 7.35 4.68
C SER A 204 -15.35 7.29 5.95
N VAL A 205 -15.81 6.09 6.31
CA VAL A 205 -16.56 5.88 7.55
C VAL A 205 -15.55 5.54 8.64
N ARG A 206 -15.39 6.43 9.61
CA ARG A 206 -14.62 6.17 10.82
C ARG A 206 -15.47 5.38 11.81
N THR A 207 -14.97 4.23 12.24
CA THR A 207 -15.61 3.40 13.27
C THR A 207 -14.73 3.38 14.52
N ILE A 208 -15.33 3.60 15.69
CA ILE A 208 -14.64 3.47 16.98
C ILE A 208 -14.54 1.99 17.35
N LYS A 209 -13.34 1.52 17.71
CA LYS A 209 -13.13 0.21 18.30
C LYS A 209 -12.50 0.33 19.68
N TRP A 210 -13.07 -0.36 20.64
CA TRP A 210 -12.67 -0.34 22.05
C TRP A 210 -11.71 -1.48 22.36
N TYR A 211 -10.73 -1.25 23.21
CA TYR A 211 -9.90 -2.31 23.76
C TYR A 211 -10.68 -3.15 24.77
N GLU A 212 -10.33 -4.43 24.89
CA GLU A 212 -10.94 -5.34 25.87
C GLU A 212 -10.87 -4.83 27.32
N SER A 213 -9.83 -4.06 27.67
CA SER A 213 -9.73 -3.39 28.98
C SER A 213 -10.97 -2.56 29.34
N VAL A 214 -11.74 -2.06 28.37
CA VAL A 214 -12.98 -1.31 28.64
C VAL A 214 -14.03 -2.14 29.38
N LEU A 215 -13.98 -3.47 29.29
CA LEU A 215 -14.94 -4.36 29.96
C LEU A 215 -14.86 -4.24 31.49
N GLN A 216 -13.71 -3.82 32.05
CA GLN A 216 -13.54 -3.64 33.48
C GLN A 216 -14.53 -2.60 34.05
N PHE A 217 -14.84 -1.55 33.28
CA PHE A 217 -15.82 -0.54 33.68
C PHE A 217 -17.27 -1.06 33.75
N PHE A 218 -17.55 -2.22 33.14
CA PHE A 218 -18.86 -2.88 33.16
C PHE A 218 -18.97 -4.00 34.19
N GLN A 219 -17.84 -4.58 34.63
CA GLN A 219 -17.80 -5.66 35.63
C GLN A 219 -17.86 -5.14 37.07
N ALA A 220 -17.50 -3.88 37.31
CA ALA A 220 -17.41 -3.27 38.65
C ALA A 220 -18.76 -2.91 39.30
N LEU A 221 -19.91 -3.18 38.67
CA LEU A 221 -21.23 -2.87 39.23
C LEU A 221 -22.20 -4.05 39.09
N PRO A 222 -23.04 -4.34 40.12
CA PRO A 222 -24.09 -5.33 40.00
C PRO A 222 -25.12 -4.82 38.99
N ILE A 223 -25.09 -5.36 37.77
CA ILE A 223 -26.12 -5.07 36.77
C ILE A 223 -27.43 -5.66 37.30
N PRO A 224 -28.49 -4.86 37.57
CA PRO A 224 -29.76 -5.42 38.00
C PRO A 224 -30.30 -6.34 36.90
N LYS A 225 -30.46 -7.61 37.25
CA LYS A 225 -31.15 -8.59 36.42
C LYS A 225 -32.59 -8.08 36.21
N VAL A 226 -32.94 -7.87 34.95
CA VAL A 226 -34.32 -7.77 34.42
C VAL A 226 -34.97 -6.38 34.49
N PHE A 227 -35.08 -5.73 33.33
CA PHE A 227 -36.31 -5.03 32.95
C PHE A 227 -36.96 -5.85 31.82
N LYS A 228 -37.98 -6.64 32.15
CA LYS A 228 -38.97 -7.11 31.18
C LYS A 228 -39.92 -5.95 30.98
N LEU A 229 -39.94 -5.38 29.79
CA LEU A 229 -41.02 -4.49 29.38
C LEU A 229 -42.19 -5.41 29.00
N THR A 230 -43.20 -5.45 29.86
CA THR A 230 -44.59 -5.76 29.48
C THR A 230 -45.16 -4.65 28.63
#